data_AF-A0A962WU75-F1
#
_entry.id   AF-A0A962WU75-F1
#
_cell.length_a   1.000
_cell.length_b   1.000
_cell.length_c   1.000
_cell.angle_alpha   90.00
_cell.angle_beta   90.00
_cell.angle_gamma   90.00
#
_symmetry.space_group_name_H-M   'P 1'
#
loop_
_entity.id
_entity.type
_entity.pdbx_description
1 polymer ?
#
loop_
_entity_poly.entity_id
_entity_poly.type
_entity_poly.pdbx_seq_one_letter_code
_entity_poly.pdbx_strand_id
1 'polypeptide(L)'
;MGRSLRRLALLLLTLLLVGCGVDHGLDLSSIKSLKYVPEGTAGPPQPLPLATRSKEFASLVDWLKQNRSGWKPLEATLLPGGLSIYGDDFDLRVIHETAVLRYLDESGKYRLLHKKIQTEKFAFLMDR
;
A
#
# COMPACT_ATOMS: atom_id res chain seq x y z
N MET A 1 22.96 -43.64 21.22
CA MET A 1 21.89 -43.26 20.26
C MET A 1 21.35 -41.82 20.47
N GLY A 2 22.15 -40.84 20.89
CA GLY A 2 21.63 -39.48 21.23
C GLY A 2 22.02 -38.34 20.28
N ARG A 3 22.93 -38.56 19.32
CA ARG A 3 23.46 -37.49 18.44
C ARG A 3 22.62 -37.24 17.19
N SER A 4 21.86 -38.22 16.70
CA SER A 4 20.99 -38.04 15.52
C SER A 4 19.68 -37.33 15.85
N LEU A 5 19.09 -37.59 17.03
CA LEU A 5 17.87 -36.91 17.50
C LEU A 5 18.05 -35.39 17.65
N ARG A 6 19.22 -34.94 18.15
CA ARG A 6 19.53 -33.50 18.26
C ARG A 6 19.64 -32.80 16.90
N ARG A 7 20.17 -33.49 15.88
CA ARG A 7 20.28 -32.95 14.52
C ARG A 7 18.92 -32.88 13.83
N LEU A 8 18.05 -33.87 14.08
CA LEU A 8 16.69 -33.88 13.57
C LEU A 8 15.83 -32.75 14.15
N ALA A 9 15.97 -32.50 15.46
CA ALA A 9 15.25 -31.42 16.15
C ALA A 9 15.68 -30.03 15.65
N LEU A 10 16.97 -29.83 15.38
CA LEU A 10 17.48 -28.56 14.84
C LEU A 10 16.96 -28.28 13.41
N LEU A 11 16.87 -29.32 12.58
CA LEU A 11 16.33 -29.26 11.22
C LEU A 11 14.81 -28.98 11.20
N LEU A 12 14.05 -29.56 12.14
CA LEU A 12 12.63 -29.23 12.28
C LEU A 12 12.41 -27.78 12.73
N LEU A 13 13.28 -27.24 13.58
CA LEU A 13 13.17 -25.88 14.10
C LEU A 13 13.43 -24.82 13.01
N THR A 14 14.33 -25.09 12.05
CA THR A 14 14.59 -24.18 10.92
C THR A 14 13.48 -24.19 9.87
N LEU A 15 12.80 -25.32 9.69
CA LEU A 15 11.63 -25.44 8.79
C LEU A 15 10.40 -24.67 9.31
N LEU A 16 10.24 -24.53 10.63
CA LEU A 16 9.13 -23.78 11.25
C LEU A 16 9.29 -22.25 11.16
N LEU A 17 10.48 -21.74 10.84
CA LEU A 17 10.75 -20.30 10.70
C LEU A 17 10.45 -19.78 9.29
N VAL A 18 10.16 -20.65 8.32
CA VAL A 18 9.64 -20.23 7.01
C VAL A 18 8.13 -20.03 7.11
N GLY A 19 7.72 -19.09 7.96
CA GLY A 19 6.38 -18.55 7.93
C GLY A 19 6.18 -17.89 6.57
N CYS A 20 5.49 -18.57 5.65
CA CYS A 20 5.00 -17.96 4.41
C CYS A 20 3.98 -16.88 4.79
N GLY A 21 4.46 -15.67 5.09
CA GLY A 21 3.63 -14.50 5.04
C GLY A 21 3.15 -14.35 3.61
N VAL A 22 1.84 -14.42 3.38
CA VAL A 22 1.25 -14.11 2.08
C VAL A 22 1.54 -12.63 1.83
N ASP A 23 2.49 -12.35 0.93
CA ASP A 23 2.79 -10.99 0.51
C ASP A 23 1.69 -10.55 -0.45
N HIS A 24 0.83 -9.64 0.00
CA HIS A 24 -0.17 -9.00 -0.84
C HIS A 24 0.54 -7.93 -1.68
N GLY A 25 1.21 -8.39 -2.72
CA GLY A 25 1.90 -7.53 -3.68
C GLY A 25 0.90 -6.71 -4.50
N LEU A 26 1.21 -5.44 -4.70
CA LEU A 26 0.48 -4.59 -5.64
C LEU A 26 0.90 -4.88 -7.08
N ASP A 27 -0.06 -5.17 -7.95
CA ASP A 27 0.16 -5.07 -9.39
C ASP A 27 0.07 -3.59 -9.81
N LEU A 28 1.21 -3.03 -10.22
CA LEU A 28 1.35 -1.64 -10.64
C LEU A 28 1.49 -1.52 -12.17
N SER A 29 1.41 -2.64 -12.90
CA SER A 29 1.57 -2.66 -14.35
C SER A 29 0.41 -1.97 -15.08
N SER A 30 -0.74 -1.80 -14.41
CA SER A 30 -1.95 -1.20 -14.97
C SER A 30 -2.08 0.32 -14.79
N ILE A 31 -1.16 0.99 -14.09
CA ILE A 31 -1.31 2.42 -13.77
C ILE A 31 -1.16 3.27 -15.04
N LYS A 32 -2.28 3.71 -15.61
CA LYS A 32 -2.34 4.62 -16.76
C LYS A 32 -2.69 6.04 -16.32
N SER A 33 -3.56 6.15 -15.33
CA SER A 33 -4.00 7.44 -14.80
C SER A 33 -3.93 7.48 -13.27
N LEU A 34 -3.62 8.66 -12.75
CA LEU A 34 -3.67 8.95 -11.33
C LEU A 34 -4.42 10.26 -11.11
N LYS A 35 -5.29 10.28 -10.12
CA LYS A 35 -5.98 11.48 -9.63
C LYS A 35 -5.78 11.58 -8.14
N TYR A 36 -5.88 12.77 -7.58
CA TYR A 36 -5.78 12.96 -6.14
C TYR A 36 -6.73 14.03 -5.63
N VAL A 37 -7.10 13.93 -4.36
CA VAL A 37 -7.86 14.93 -3.61
C VAL A 37 -6.97 15.37 -2.46
N PRO A 38 -6.49 16.63 -2.46
CA PRO A 38 -5.71 17.17 -1.36
C PRO A 38 -6.50 17.15 -0.04
N GLU A 39 -5.77 16.99 1.05
CA GLU A 39 -6.34 17.16 2.38
C GLU A 39 -6.84 18.60 2.57
N GLY A 40 -7.97 18.78 3.25
CA GLY A 40 -8.50 20.12 3.56
C GLY A 40 -9.22 20.84 2.41
N THR A 41 -9.48 20.17 1.28
CA THR A 41 -10.26 20.77 0.18
C THR A 41 -11.67 21.16 0.66
N ALA A 42 -11.99 22.45 0.67
CA ALA A 42 -13.31 22.94 1.06
C ALA A 42 -14.36 22.63 -0.01
N GLY A 43 -15.41 21.90 0.36
CA GLY A 43 -16.50 21.50 -0.55
C GLY A 43 -16.45 20.02 -0.96
N PRO A 44 -17.34 19.58 -1.87
CA PRO A 44 -17.35 18.20 -2.34
C PRO A 44 -16.00 17.87 -3.01
N PRO A 45 -15.35 16.75 -2.64
CA PRO A 45 -14.01 16.42 -3.13
C PRO A 45 -14.02 16.26 -4.65
N GLN A 46 -13.28 17.11 -5.36
CA GLN A 46 -13.06 16.97 -6.80
C GLN A 46 -11.66 16.42 -7.05
N PRO A 47 -11.54 15.18 -7.59
CA PRO A 47 -10.23 14.62 -7.90
C PRO A 47 -9.52 15.42 -9.00
N LEU A 48 -8.32 15.88 -8.70
CA LEU A 48 -7.43 16.55 -9.63
C LEU A 48 -6.57 15.52 -10.36
N PRO A 49 -6.44 15.58 -11.70
CA PRO A 49 -5.57 14.66 -12.43
C PRO A 49 -4.08 14.96 -12.16
N LEU A 50 -3.28 13.92 -12.00
CA LEU A 50 -1.83 13.99 -12.10
C LEU A 50 -1.42 13.78 -13.56
N ALA A 51 -0.77 14.78 -14.15
CA ALA A 51 -0.30 14.66 -15.52
C ALA A 51 0.80 13.57 -15.60
N THR A 52 0.67 12.62 -16.53
CA THR A 52 1.55 11.44 -16.64
C THR A 52 3.04 11.78 -16.80
N ARG A 53 3.37 12.98 -17.29
CA ARG A 53 4.75 13.48 -17.46
C ARG A 53 5.23 14.37 -16.32
N SER A 54 4.43 14.58 -15.28
CA SER A 54 4.77 15.44 -14.16
C SER A 54 5.71 14.74 -13.17
N LYS A 55 6.45 15.53 -12.39
CA LYS A 55 7.33 15.00 -11.35
C LYS A 55 6.54 14.30 -10.25
N GLU A 56 5.36 14.82 -9.92
CA GLU A 56 4.45 14.26 -8.92
C GLU A 56 3.95 12.87 -9.32
N PHE A 57 3.59 12.68 -10.60
CA PHE A 57 3.21 11.37 -11.12
C PHE A 57 4.38 10.38 -10.99
N ALA A 58 5.58 10.77 -11.45
CA ALA A 58 6.76 9.92 -11.37
C ALA A 58 7.12 9.56 -9.91
N SER A 59 7.14 10.54 -9.01
CA SER A 59 7.42 10.34 -7.57
C SER A 59 6.44 9.38 -6.91
N LEU A 60 5.14 9.50 -7.23
CA LEU A 60 4.11 8.62 -6.68
C LEU A 60 4.25 7.18 -7.21
N VAL A 61 4.49 7.02 -8.52
CA VAL A 61 4.72 5.71 -9.13
C VAL A 61 5.97 5.04 -8.55
N ASP A 62 7.06 5.78 -8.38
CA ASP A 62 8.30 5.27 -7.80
C ASP A 62 8.09 4.87 -6.34
N TRP A 63 7.36 5.67 -5.57
CA TRP A 63 7.00 5.33 -4.21
C TRP A 63 6.19 4.04 -4.14
N LEU A 64 5.18 3.87 -5.01
CA LEU A 64 4.37 2.65 -5.08
C LEU A 64 5.24 1.42 -5.41
N LYS A 65 6.15 1.53 -6.39
CA LYS A 65 7.07 0.45 -6.76
C LYS A 65 7.99 0.04 -5.61
N GLN A 66 8.55 1.02 -4.90
CA GLN A 66 9.38 0.78 -3.71
C GLN A 66 8.58 0.18 -2.54
N ASN A 67 7.26 0.41 -2.51
CA ASN A 67 6.37 -0.05 -1.47
C ASN A 67 5.43 -1.16 -1.92
N ARG A 68 5.81 -1.97 -2.92
CA ARG A 68 4.97 -3.07 -3.42
C ARG A 68 4.64 -4.15 -2.39
N SER A 69 5.46 -4.31 -1.35
CA SER A 69 5.35 -5.37 -0.35
C SER A 69 5.24 -4.82 1.08
N GLY A 70 4.96 -5.72 2.03
CA GLY A 70 4.89 -5.41 3.46
C GLY A 70 3.57 -4.73 3.87
N TRP A 71 2.55 -4.85 3.04
CA TRP A 71 1.18 -4.49 3.34
C TRP A 71 0.55 -5.52 4.27
N LYS A 72 -0.31 -5.09 5.18
CA LYS A 72 -1.07 -5.97 6.06
C LYS A 72 -2.57 -5.81 5.84
N PRO A 73 -3.38 -6.87 5.95
CA PRO A 73 -4.83 -6.76 5.90
C PRO A 73 -5.37 -5.77 6.93
N LEU A 74 -6.36 -4.98 6.53
CA LEU A 74 -7.09 -4.07 7.41
C LEU A 74 -8.55 -4.53 7.50
N GLU A 75 -8.93 -5.06 8.67
CA GLU A 75 -10.23 -5.70 8.88
C GLU A 75 -11.40 -4.70 8.88
N ALA A 76 -11.20 -3.46 9.35
CA ALA A 76 -12.21 -2.42 9.30
C ALA A 76 -11.60 -1.04 9.55
N THR A 77 -11.85 -0.04 8.69
CA THR A 77 -11.88 1.36 9.14
C THR A 77 -12.62 2.31 8.18
N LEU A 78 -13.45 3.17 8.76
CA LEU A 78 -13.76 4.51 8.23
C LEU A 78 -12.73 5.46 8.84
N LEU A 79 -11.68 5.81 8.11
CA LEU A 79 -10.78 6.89 8.51
C LEU A 79 -11.16 8.16 7.75
N PRO A 80 -11.69 9.18 8.43
CA PRO A 80 -11.91 10.49 7.83
C PRO A 80 -10.58 11.21 7.63
N GLY A 81 -10.53 12.10 6.63
CA GLY A 81 -9.38 12.97 6.38
C GLY A 81 -8.25 12.32 5.58
N GLY A 82 -7.18 13.10 5.38
CA GLY A 82 -6.01 12.69 4.61
C GLY A 82 -6.10 12.90 3.10
N LEU A 83 -4.94 12.73 2.46
CA LEU A 83 -4.76 12.74 1.01
C LEU A 83 -5.36 11.47 0.41
N SER A 84 -6.25 11.62 -0.57
CA SER A 84 -6.78 10.48 -1.34
C SER A 84 -6.19 10.47 -2.73
N ILE A 85 -5.73 9.32 -3.19
CA ILE A 85 -5.14 9.07 -4.50
C ILE A 85 -5.93 7.94 -5.16
N TYR A 86 -6.33 8.14 -6.41
CA TYR A 86 -7.14 7.21 -7.18
C TYR A 86 -6.33 6.78 -8.41
N GLY A 87 -6.02 5.50 -8.49
CA GLY A 87 -5.60 4.84 -9.72
C GLY A 87 -6.79 4.23 -10.45
N ASP A 88 -6.50 3.56 -11.56
CA ASP A 88 -7.53 2.90 -12.38
C ASP A 88 -8.20 1.75 -11.61
N ASP A 89 -7.41 0.98 -10.83
CA ASP A 89 -7.87 -0.24 -10.14
C ASP A 89 -7.72 -0.18 -8.61
N PHE A 90 -7.29 0.97 -8.06
CA PHE A 90 -7.03 1.12 -6.63
C PHE A 90 -7.31 2.54 -6.11
N ASP A 91 -7.57 2.63 -4.81
CA ASP A 91 -7.66 3.85 -4.03
C ASP A 91 -6.67 3.80 -2.86
N LEU A 92 -5.75 4.75 -2.82
CA LEU A 92 -4.76 4.92 -1.77
C LEU A 92 -5.10 6.16 -0.94
N ARG A 93 -5.25 5.98 0.37
CA ARG A 93 -5.42 7.06 1.33
C ARG A 93 -4.18 7.18 2.20
N VAL A 94 -3.69 8.40 2.38
CA VAL A 94 -2.60 8.72 3.29
C VAL A 94 -3.16 9.51 4.45
N ILE A 95 -3.12 8.92 5.64
CA ILE A 95 -3.75 9.43 6.85
C ILE A 95 -2.71 9.36 7.97
N HIS A 96 -2.16 10.53 8.33
CA HIS A 96 -0.98 10.61 9.20
C HIS A 96 0.11 9.65 8.69
N GLU A 97 0.68 8.83 9.57
CA GLU A 97 1.76 7.87 9.27
C GLU A 97 1.26 6.55 8.67
N THR A 98 0.02 6.49 8.16
CA THR A 98 -0.56 5.26 7.61
C THR A 98 -1.05 5.48 6.18
N ALA A 99 -0.60 4.62 5.28
CA ALA A 99 -1.21 4.42 3.98
C ALA A 99 -2.25 3.30 4.08
N VAL A 100 -3.47 3.56 3.62
CA VAL A 100 -4.53 2.57 3.45
C VAL A 100 -4.79 2.42 1.97
N LEU A 101 -4.66 1.22 1.47
CA LEU A 101 -4.85 0.86 0.08
C LEU A 101 -6.08 -0.01 -0.04
N ARG A 102 -6.98 0.36 -0.94
CA ARG A 102 -8.10 -0.45 -1.36
C ARG A 102 -7.96 -0.77 -2.84
N TYR A 103 -8.28 -2.01 -3.18
CA TYR A 103 -8.21 -2.53 -4.55
C TYR A 103 -9.22 -3.66 -4.71
N LEU A 104 -9.52 -4.00 -5.96
CA LEU A 104 -10.36 -5.14 -6.31
C LEU A 104 -9.48 -6.38 -6.48
N ASP A 105 -9.73 -7.45 -5.70
CA ASP A 105 -9.02 -8.71 -5.91
C ASP A 105 -9.54 -9.47 -7.14
N GLU A 106 -8.86 -10.56 -7.50
CA GLU A 106 -9.24 -11.42 -8.65
C GLU A 106 -10.68 -11.99 -8.55
N SER A 107 -11.25 -12.02 -7.33
CA SER A 107 -12.63 -12.47 -7.09
C SER A 107 -13.68 -11.34 -7.21
N GLY A 108 -13.25 -10.13 -7.59
CA GLY A 108 -14.12 -8.95 -7.65
C GLY A 108 -14.48 -8.40 -6.27
N LYS A 109 -13.74 -8.75 -5.21
CA LYS A 109 -14.00 -8.26 -3.85
C LYS A 109 -13.02 -7.17 -3.49
N TYR A 110 -13.53 -6.11 -2.86
CA TYR A 110 -12.66 -5.08 -2.30
C TYR A 110 -11.84 -5.64 -1.15
N ARG A 111 -10.54 -5.40 -1.20
CA ARG A 111 -9.60 -5.67 -0.10
C ARG A 111 -9.06 -4.36 0.42
N LEU A 112 -8.83 -4.33 1.72
CA LEU A 112 -8.18 -3.21 2.41
C LEU A 112 -6.85 -3.70 2.95
N LEU A 113 -5.81 -2.95 2.62
CA LEU A 113 -4.46 -3.14 3.11
C LEU A 113 -4.00 -1.86 3.78
N HIS A 114 -3.11 -1.98 4.75
CA HIS A 114 -2.45 -0.82 5.34
C HIS A 114 -0.95 -1.02 5.47
N LYS A 115 -0.23 0.11 5.58
CA LYS A 115 1.20 0.14 5.81
C LYS A 115 1.57 1.41 6.55
N LYS A 116 2.54 1.31 7.48
CA LYS A 116 3.15 2.50 8.08
C LYS A 116 4.03 3.20 7.06
N ILE A 117 3.95 4.52 7.00
CA ILE A 117 4.63 5.36 6.02
C ILE A 117 5.18 6.63 6.69
N GLN A 118 6.10 7.27 5.97
CA GLN A 118 6.59 8.62 6.25
C GLN A 118 5.74 9.61 5.45
N THR A 119 4.85 10.35 6.12
CA THR A 119 3.88 11.25 5.47
C THR A 119 4.56 12.34 4.65
N GLU A 120 5.73 12.80 5.08
CA GLU A 120 6.57 13.78 4.39
C GLU A 120 6.94 13.36 2.97
N LYS A 121 6.93 12.05 2.66
CA LYS A 121 7.12 11.56 1.29
C LYS A 121 5.98 11.97 0.36
N PHE A 122 4.86 12.44 0.87
CA PHE A 122 3.69 12.90 0.12
C PHE A 122 3.51 14.42 0.16
N ALA A 123 4.46 15.18 0.74
CA ALA A 123 4.38 16.64 0.81
C ALA A 123 4.13 17.29 -0.56
N PHE A 124 4.67 16.70 -1.63
CA PHE A 124 4.47 17.15 -3.02
C PHE A 124 2.99 17.12 -3.51
N LEU A 125 2.09 16.47 -2.78
CA LEU A 125 0.64 16.44 -3.03
C LEU A 125 -0.19 17.18 -1.96
N MET A 126 0.45 17.61 -0.87
CA MET A 126 -0.22 18.21 0.30
C MET A 126 0.01 19.73 0.40
N ASP A 127 1.17 20.24 -0.05
CA ASP A 127 1.55 21.66 0.08
C ASP A 127 0.97 22.57 -1.02
N ARG A 128 -0.34 22.50 -1.31
CA ARG A 128 -0.97 23.37 -2.32
C ARG A 128 -2.15 24.18 -1.80
#